data_AF-A0A916SU88-F1
#
_entry.id   AF-A0A916SU88-F1
#
_cell.length_a   1.000
_cell.length_b   1.000
_cell.length_c   1.000
_cell.angle_alpha   90.00
_cell.angle_beta   90.00
_cell.angle_gamma   90.00
#
_symmetry.space_group_name_H-M   'P 1'
#
loop_
_entity.id
_entity.type
_entity.pdbx_description
1 polymer ?
#
loop_
_entity_poly.entity_id
_entity_poly.type
_entity_poly.pdbx_seq_one_letter_code
_entity_poly.pdbx_strand_id
1 'polypeptide(L)'
;MAQEELDVERSAQMRTLLATEGEQAVAQRFGEDALQSREFEHAQRQRRAALARERAQVERGVADAERARNEDRARSERAEAVRREQAEGQRRTQAAETGPASAGRTGAESAGDLRQQRARERVEASRQRVHAANKAQDRRKEQAQRQGAGQKM
;
A
#
# COMPACT_ATOMS: atom_id res chain seq x y z
N MET A 1 30.20 49.62 21.41
CA MET A 1 30.13 48.18 21.12
C MET A 1 29.26 48.04 19.88
N ALA A 2 29.86 48.00 18.69
CA ALA A 2 29.13 47.83 17.44
C ALA A 2 28.57 46.40 17.41
N GLN A 3 27.25 46.26 17.52
CA GLN A 3 26.58 45.02 17.15
C GLN A 3 26.72 44.94 15.62
N GLU A 4 27.63 44.10 15.13
CA GLU A 4 27.62 43.72 13.71
C GLU A 4 26.24 43.12 13.42
N GLU A 5 25.43 43.94 12.78
CA GLU A 5 24.05 43.65 12.43
C GLU A 5 24.08 42.53 11.38
N LEU A 6 23.45 41.41 11.71
CA LEU A 6 23.50 40.21 10.88
C LEU A 6 22.85 40.54 9.54
N ASP A 7 23.61 40.45 8.45
CA ASP A 7 23.08 40.79 7.13
C ASP A 7 22.04 39.73 6.71
N VAL A 8 20.77 40.12 6.82
CA VAL A 8 19.62 39.25 6.54
C VAL A 8 19.61 38.82 5.08
N GLU A 9 20.04 39.69 4.16
CA GLU A 9 20.08 39.37 2.74
C GLU A 9 21.21 38.39 2.44
N ARG A 10 22.41 38.67 2.96
CA ARG A 10 23.57 37.79 2.80
C ARG A 10 23.32 36.41 3.41
N SER A 11 22.75 36.35 4.62
CA SER A 11 22.41 35.08 5.27
C SER A 11 21.32 34.29 4.51
N ALA A 12 20.36 34.98 3.89
CA ALA A 12 19.37 34.34 3.03
C ALA A 12 20.00 33.74 1.77
N GLN A 13 20.94 34.45 1.13
CA GLN A 13 21.67 33.94 -0.04
C GLN A 13 22.56 32.74 0.34
N MET A 14 23.29 32.83 1.45
CA MET A 14 24.09 31.71 1.98
C MET A 14 23.24 30.49 2.29
N ARG A 15 22.06 30.68 2.88
CA ARG A 15 21.12 29.58 3.15
C ARG A 15 20.68 28.87 1.88
N THR A 16 20.34 29.61 0.83
CA THR A 16 19.95 29.04 -0.45
C THR A 16 21.09 28.23 -1.06
N LEU A 17 22.29 28.79 -1.16
CA LEU A 17 23.47 28.10 -1.70
C LEU A 17 23.86 26.88 -0.88
N LEU A 18 23.81 26.98 0.45
CA LEU A 18 24.11 25.86 1.34
C LEU A 18 23.09 24.72 1.19
N ALA A 19 21.84 25.05 0.84
CA ALA A 19 20.80 24.05 0.59
C ALA A 19 20.93 23.38 -0.78
N THR A 20 21.34 24.11 -1.82
CA THR A 20 21.40 23.61 -3.21
C THR A 20 22.75 23.00 -3.58
N GLU A 21 23.84 23.67 -3.21
CA GLU A 21 25.20 23.41 -3.73
C GLU A 21 26.22 23.13 -2.62
N GLY A 22 25.92 23.52 -1.38
CA GLY A 22 26.74 23.21 -0.20
C GLY A 22 27.78 24.28 0.14
N GLU A 23 28.68 23.93 1.07
CA GLU A 23 29.61 24.89 1.70
C GLU A 23 30.64 25.44 0.70
N GLN A 24 31.05 24.63 -0.29
CA GLN A 24 32.00 25.07 -1.32
C GLN A 24 31.44 26.20 -2.18
N ALA A 25 30.15 26.18 -2.51
CA ALA A 25 29.51 27.26 -3.27
C ALA A 25 29.42 28.56 -2.47
N VAL A 26 29.23 28.45 -1.14
CA VAL A 26 29.29 29.61 -0.24
C VAL A 26 30.70 30.21 -0.23
N ALA A 27 31.73 29.37 -0.11
CA ALA A 27 33.12 29.81 -0.13
C ALA A 27 33.52 30.45 -1.47
N GLN A 28 33.07 29.89 -2.60
CA GLN A 28 33.34 30.45 -3.92
C GLN A 28 32.68 31.83 -4.12
N ARG A 29 31.46 32.01 -3.59
CA ARG A 29 30.69 33.25 -3.82
C ARG A 29 31.00 34.36 -2.81
N PHE A 30 31.30 34.02 -1.56
CA PHE A 30 31.49 34.98 -0.47
C PHE A 30 32.90 34.99 0.13
N GLY A 31 33.80 34.12 -0.35
CA GLY A 31 35.16 33.93 0.18
C GLY A 31 35.22 32.85 1.27
N GLU A 32 36.41 32.31 1.54
CA GLU A 32 36.60 31.31 2.59
C GLU A 32 36.28 31.85 3.99
N ASP A 33 36.53 33.14 4.25
CA ASP A 33 36.20 33.82 5.50
C ASP A 33 34.69 33.80 5.79
N ALA A 34 33.87 33.69 4.75
CA ALA A 34 32.42 33.58 4.90
C ALA A 34 32.00 32.30 5.63
N LEU A 35 32.78 31.23 5.58
CA LEU A 35 32.49 30.00 6.32
C LEU A 35 32.64 30.17 7.84
N GLN A 36 33.36 31.21 8.28
CA GLN A 36 33.53 31.57 9.69
C GLN A 36 32.62 32.73 10.12
N SER A 37 31.78 33.21 9.21
CA SER A 37 30.87 34.33 9.46
C SER A 37 29.65 33.94 10.29
N ARG A 38 29.10 34.91 11.03
CA ARG A 38 27.86 34.71 11.82
C ARG A 38 26.66 34.40 10.91
N GLU A 39 26.64 34.95 9.70
CA GLU A 39 25.60 34.70 8.69
C GLU A 39 25.60 33.24 8.25
N PHE A 40 26.78 32.67 8.03
CA PHE A 40 26.91 31.27 7.64
C PHE A 40 26.48 30.32 8.75
N GLU A 41 26.90 30.58 10.00
CA GLU A 41 26.42 29.79 11.13
C GLU A 41 24.89 29.87 11.27
N HIS A 42 24.32 31.06 11.09
CA HIS A 42 22.88 31.25 11.14
C HIS A 42 22.16 30.46 10.03
N ALA A 43 22.67 30.54 8.79
CA ALA A 43 22.19 29.76 7.66
C ALA A 43 22.29 28.24 7.92
N GLN A 44 23.40 27.77 8.49
CA GLN A 44 23.60 26.36 8.83
C GLN A 44 22.64 25.88 9.93
N ARG A 45 22.42 26.68 10.98
CA ARG A 45 21.42 26.40 12.02
C ARG A 45 20.00 26.31 11.44
N GLN A 46 19.62 27.26 10.59
CA GLN A 46 18.32 27.25 9.92
C GLN A 46 18.14 26.00 9.03
N ARG A 47 19.17 25.63 8.26
CA ARG A 47 19.15 24.39 7.45
C ARG A 47 18.97 23.15 8.31
N ARG A 48 19.70 23.02 9.42
CA ARG A 48 19.53 21.89 10.36
C ARG A 48 18.11 21.84 10.94
N ALA A 49 17.55 22.99 11.32
CA ALA A 49 16.18 23.08 11.81
C ALA A 49 15.14 22.69 10.74
N ALA A 50 15.35 23.11 9.48
CA ALA A 50 14.49 22.72 8.36
C ALA A 50 14.52 21.22 8.12
N LEU A 51 15.72 20.62 8.06
CA LEU A 51 15.88 19.16 7.89
C LEU A 51 15.26 18.37 9.05
N ALA A 52 15.38 18.86 10.29
CA ALA A 52 14.75 18.23 11.44
C ALA A 52 13.21 18.24 11.33
N ARG A 53 12.63 19.36 10.87
CA ARG A 53 11.18 19.46 10.64
C ARG A 53 10.72 18.54 9.52
N GLU A 54 11.46 18.48 8.42
CA GLU A 54 11.17 17.59 7.29
C GLU A 54 11.19 16.13 7.73
N ARG A 55 12.23 15.70 8.47
CA ARG A 55 12.29 14.35 9.04
C ARG A 55 11.09 14.06 9.94
N ALA A 56 10.74 14.99 10.84
CA ALA A 56 9.58 14.82 11.71
C ALA A 56 8.25 14.74 10.94
N GLN A 57 8.11 15.46 9.81
CA GLN A 57 6.93 15.35 8.95
C GLN A 57 6.88 14.01 8.22
N VAL A 58 8.02 13.53 7.70
CA VAL A 58 8.11 12.21 7.06
C VAL A 58 7.78 11.11 8.06
N GLU A 59 8.37 11.12 9.25
CA GLU A 59 8.08 10.14 10.31
C GLU A 59 6.60 10.14 10.71
N ARG A 60 5.97 11.31 10.85
CA ARG A 60 4.53 11.41 11.11
C ARG A 60 3.71 10.82 9.96
N GLY A 61 4.04 11.16 8.72
CA GLY A 61 3.34 10.63 7.54
C GLY A 61 3.44 9.11 7.43
N VAL A 62 4.61 8.52 7.78
CA VAL A 62 4.78 7.07 7.85
C VAL A 62 3.92 6.47 8.96
N ALA A 63 3.93 7.04 10.17
CA ALA A 63 3.13 6.55 11.28
C ALA A 63 1.61 6.60 10.98
N ASP A 64 1.13 7.68 10.34
CA ASP A 64 -0.26 7.81 9.94
C ASP A 64 -0.64 6.79 8.85
N ALA A 65 0.25 6.53 7.88
CA ALA A 65 0.04 5.52 6.86
C ALA A 65 0.01 4.09 7.42
N GLU A 66 0.89 3.78 8.38
CA GLU A 66 0.88 2.49 9.09
C GLU A 66 -0.39 2.30 9.91
N ARG A 67 -0.83 3.36 10.62
CA ARG A 67 -2.09 3.35 11.36
C ARG A 67 -3.29 3.09 10.46
N ALA A 68 -3.37 3.78 9.33
CA ALA A 68 -4.45 3.59 8.35
C ALA A 68 -4.48 2.15 7.80
N ARG A 69 -3.33 1.55 7.52
CA ARG A 69 -3.23 0.14 7.09
C ARG A 69 -3.70 -0.84 8.17
N ASN A 70 -3.36 -0.59 9.43
CA ASN A 70 -3.79 -1.44 10.53
C ASN A 70 -5.30 -1.33 10.80
N GLU A 71 -5.87 -0.13 10.70
CA GLU A 71 -7.31 0.07 10.82
C GLU A 71 -8.09 -0.62 9.68
N ASP A 72 -7.56 -0.58 8.45
CA ASP A 72 -8.17 -1.28 7.31
C ASP A 72 -8.14 -2.81 7.49
N ARG A 73 -7.01 -3.37 7.95
CA ARG A 73 -6.93 -4.80 8.31
C ARG A 73 -7.94 -5.17 9.40
N ALA A 74 -8.01 -4.39 10.47
CA ALA A 74 -8.94 -4.65 11.56
C ALA A 74 -10.41 -4.59 11.11
N ARG A 75 -10.76 -3.70 10.17
CA ARG A 75 -12.10 -3.67 9.56
C ARG A 75 -12.36 -4.91 8.71
N SER A 76 -11.38 -5.32 7.90
CA SER A 76 -11.49 -6.53 7.06
C SER A 76 -11.68 -7.79 7.92
N GLU A 77 -10.90 -7.95 8.98
CA GLU A 77 -11.01 -9.08 9.92
C GLU A 77 -12.37 -9.14 10.61
N ARG A 78 -12.91 -7.99 11.05
CA ARG A 78 -14.27 -7.94 11.63
C ARG A 78 -15.33 -8.33 10.60
N ALA A 79 -15.20 -7.86 9.36
CA ALA A 79 -16.13 -8.22 8.28
C ALA A 79 -16.07 -9.72 7.97
N GLU A 80 -14.88 -10.33 7.95
CA GLU A 80 -14.74 -11.78 7.82
C GLU A 80 -15.34 -12.53 9.00
N ALA A 81 -15.10 -12.09 10.24
CA ALA A 81 -15.65 -12.72 11.43
C ALA A 81 -17.19 -12.74 11.40
N VAL A 82 -17.81 -11.60 11.06
CA VAL A 82 -19.28 -11.51 10.90
C VAL A 82 -19.79 -12.43 9.80
N ARG A 83 -19.09 -12.53 8.66
CA ARG A 83 -19.47 -13.47 7.58
C ARG A 83 -19.37 -14.93 8.04
N ARG A 84 -18.34 -15.29 8.80
CA ARG A 84 -18.19 -16.64 9.36
C ARG A 84 -19.30 -16.96 10.35
N GLU A 85 -19.62 -16.02 11.24
CA GLU A 85 -20.71 -16.17 12.21
C GLU A 85 -22.07 -16.34 11.51
N GLN A 86 -22.36 -15.53 10.49
CA GLN A 86 -23.56 -15.69 9.67
C GLN A 86 -23.61 -17.03 8.94
N ALA A 87 -22.49 -17.47 8.37
CA ALA A 87 -22.39 -18.76 7.69
C ALA A 87 -22.58 -19.94 8.67
N GLU A 88 -22.05 -19.85 9.89
CA GLU A 88 -22.26 -20.85 10.94
C GLU A 88 -23.70 -20.85 11.44
N GLY A 89 -24.31 -19.67 11.63
CA GLY A 89 -25.72 -19.53 11.96
C GLY A 89 -26.63 -20.20 10.93
N GLN A 90 -26.38 -19.97 9.63
CA GLN A 90 -27.12 -20.62 8.54
C GLN A 90 -26.92 -22.13 8.49
N ARG A 91 -25.72 -22.64 8.81
CA ARG A 91 -25.49 -24.09 8.91
C ARG A 91 -26.23 -24.69 10.09
N ARG A 92 -26.28 -24.00 11.23
CA ARG A 92 -27.01 -24.47 12.42
C ARG A 92 -28.53 -24.45 12.19
N THR A 93 -29.07 -23.42 11.53
CA THR A 93 -30.50 -23.40 11.18
C THR A 93 -30.84 -24.47 10.13
N GLN A 94 -30.02 -24.65 9.09
CA GLN A 94 -30.21 -25.77 8.15
C GLN A 94 -30.09 -27.14 8.83
N ALA A 95 -29.17 -27.30 9.79
CA ALA A 95 -29.05 -28.54 10.56
C ALA A 95 -30.22 -28.77 11.52
N ALA A 96 -30.83 -27.70 12.05
CA ALA A 96 -32.02 -27.77 12.91
C ALA A 96 -33.30 -28.05 12.10
N GLU A 97 -33.42 -27.51 10.87
CA GLU A 97 -34.49 -27.85 9.93
C GLU A 97 -34.35 -29.27 9.33
N THR A 98 -33.15 -29.87 9.45
CA THR A 98 -32.88 -31.28 9.13
C THR A 98 -32.66 -32.14 10.37
N GLY A 99 -33.41 -31.86 11.46
CA GLY A 99 -33.58 -32.80 12.56
C GLY A 99 -33.95 -34.22 12.07
N PRO A 100 -33.63 -35.29 12.83
CA PRO A 100 -33.42 -36.65 12.31
C PRO A 100 -34.68 -37.23 11.68
N ALA A 101 -34.86 -36.96 10.38
CA ALA A 101 -35.82 -37.65 9.55
C ALA A 101 -35.35 -39.08 9.42
N SER A 102 -35.93 -39.94 10.27
CA SER A 102 -36.21 -41.35 10.02
C SER A 102 -35.23 -42.05 9.08
N ALA A 103 -34.43 -42.93 9.65
CA ALA A 103 -33.80 -44.04 8.96
C ALA A 103 -34.85 -44.90 8.22
N GLY A 104 -35.32 -44.41 7.08
CA GLY A 104 -36.02 -45.15 6.03
C GLY A 104 -34.95 -45.83 5.19
N ARG A 105 -34.62 -47.07 5.56
CA ARG A 105 -33.71 -47.96 4.83
C ARG A 105 -34.37 -48.40 3.51
N THR A 106 -34.51 -47.54 2.51
CA THR A 106 -34.95 -48.00 1.17
C THR A 106 -34.68 -47.04 0.00
N GLY A 107 -33.68 -46.14 0.08
CA GLY A 107 -33.38 -45.23 -1.04
C GLY A 107 -31.98 -44.61 -1.07
N ALA A 108 -31.02 -45.16 -0.31
CA ALA A 108 -29.70 -44.56 -0.11
C ALA A 108 -28.75 -44.68 -1.33
N GLU A 109 -28.99 -45.64 -2.24
CA GLU A 109 -28.08 -45.91 -3.36
C GLU A 109 -28.26 -44.89 -4.50
N SER A 110 -29.49 -44.60 -4.93
CA SER A 110 -29.75 -43.66 -6.04
C SER A 110 -29.52 -42.17 -5.69
N ALA A 111 -29.63 -41.80 -4.42
CA ALA A 111 -29.40 -40.43 -3.97
C ALA A 111 -27.90 -40.10 -3.79
N GLY A 112 -27.05 -41.13 -3.63
CA GLY A 112 -25.60 -41.01 -3.63
C GLY A 112 -25.05 -40.70 -5.03
N ASP A 113 -25.55 -41.43 -6.03
CA ASP A 113 -25.14 -41.26 -7.43
C ASP A 113 -25.51 -39.88 -8.00
N LEU A 114 -26.71 -39.38 -7.69
CA LEU A 114 -27.13 -38.05 -8.15
C LEU A 114 -26.29 -36.93 -7.52
N ARG A 115 -25.90 -37.09 -6.25
CA ARG A 115 -25.00 -36.13 -5.58
C ARG A 115 -23.60 -36.18 -6.17
N GLN A 116 -23.12 -37.38 -6.50
CA GLN A 116 -21.80 -37.55 -7.10
C GLN A 116 -21.75 -37.00 -8.54
N GLN A 117 -22.80 -37.19 -9.33
CA GLN A 117 -22.93 -36.57 -10.66
C GLN A 117 -22.94 -35.04 -10.57
N ARG A 118 -23.77 -34.45 -9.69
CA ARG A 118 -23.78 -33.00 -9.48
C ARG A 118 -22.45 -32.45 -8.96
N ALA A 119 -21.72 -33.22 -8.17
CA ALA A 119 -20.38 -32.82 -7.73
C ALA A 119 -19.38 -32.81 -8.90
N ARG A 120 -19.41 -33.83 -9.76
CA ARG A 120 -18.57 -33.90 -10.97
C ARG A 120 -18.86 -32.76 -11.94
N GLU A 121 -20.13 -32.48 -12.21
CA GLU A 121 -20.55 -31.35 -13.06
C GLU A 121 -20.06 -30.00 -12.52
N ARG A 122 -20.13 -29.78 -11.21
CA ARG A 122 -19.59 -28.54 -10.59
C ARG A 122 -18.08 -28.43 -10.74
N VAL A 123 -17.36 -29.54 -10.57
CA VAL A 123 -15.90 -29.56 -10.72
C VAL A 123 -15.51 -29.31 -12.17
N GLU A 124 -16.20 -29.90 -13.14
CA GLU A 124 -15.96 -29.66 -14.56
C GLU A 124 -16.29 -28.22 -14.98
N ALA A 125 -17.43 -27.68 -14.54
CA ALA A 125 -17.78 -26.29 -14.78
C ALA A 125 -16.75 -25.32 -14.17
N SER A 126 -16.21 -25.65 -12.98
CA SER A 126 -15.15 -24.86 -12.36
C SER A 126 -13.85 -24.92 -13.16
N ARG A 127 -13.45 -26.11 -13.64
CA ARG A 127 -12.25 -26.29 -14.49
C ARG A 127 -12.37 -25.50 -15.80
N GLN A 128 -13.55 -25.52 -16.44
CA GLN A 128 -13.81 -24.77 -17.65
C GLN A 128 -13.69 -23.25 -17.43
N ARG A 129 -14.21 -22.73 -16.30
CA ARG A 129 -14.07 -21.29 -15.96
C ARG A 129 -12.62 -20.88 -15.75
N VAL A 130 -11.82 -21.68 -15.04
CA VAL A 130 -10.40 -21.40 -14.82
C VAL A 130 -9.64 -21.44 -16.15
N HIS A 131 -9.91 -22.41 -17.01
CA HIS A 131 -9.27 -22.51 -18.32
C HIS A 131 -9.65 -21.31 -19.23
N ALA A 132 -10.91 -20.89 -19.23
CA ALA A 132 -11.36 -19.70 -19.97
C ALA A 132 -10.71 -18.41 -19.45
N ALA A 133 -10.58 -18.26 -18.13
CA ALA A 133 -9.92 -17.11 -17.50
C ALA A 133 -8.43 -17.04 -17.87
N ASN A 134 -7.73 -18.18 -17.82
CA ASN A 134 -6.31 -18.25 -18.20
C ASN A 134 -6.13 -17.88 -19.68
N LYS A 135 -6.97 -18.43 -20.58
CA LYS A 135 -6.94 -18.10 -22.01
C LYS A 135 -7.20 -16.61 -22.28
N ALA A 136 -8.10 -15.98 -21.52
CA ALA A 136 -8.37 -14.56 -21.62
C ALA A 136 -7.17 -13.71 -21.12
N GLN A 137 -6.50 -14.16 -20.06
CA GLN A 137 -5.32 -13.50 -19.53
C GLN A 137 -4.14 -13.57 -20.51
N ASP A 138 -3.93 -14.71 -21.16
CA ASP A 138 -2.86 -14.87 -22.16
C ASP A 138 -3.09 -13.99 -23.39
N ARG A 139 -4.33 -13.93 -23.90
CA ARG A 139 -4.69 -13.00 -24.99
C ARG A 139 -4.46 -11.53 -24.62
N ARG A 140 -4.75 -11.14 -23.38
CA ARG A 140 -4.47 -9.78 -22.89
C ARG A 140 -2.97 -9.49 -22.84
N LYS A 141 -2.15 -10.45 -22.40
CA LYS A 141 -0.69 -10.32 -22.41
C LYS A 141 -0.13 -10.19 -23.83
N GLU A 142 -0.60 -11.00 -24.77
CA GLU A 142 -0.20 -10.92 -26.19
C GLU A 142 -0.60 -9.57 -26.81
N GLN A 143 -1.80 -9.08 -26.52
CA GLN A 143 -2.27 -7.78 -27.01
C GLN A 143 -1.45 -6.61 -26.42
N ALA A 144 -1.11 -6.68 -25.13
CA ALA A 144 -0.25 -5.69 -24.48
C ALA A 144 1.18 -5.69 -25.05
N GLN A 145 1.74 -6.87 -25.37
CA GLN A 145 3.06 -6.97 -26.00
C GLN A 145 3.07 -6.41 -27.42
N ARG A 146 2.01 -6.63 -28.20
CA ARG A 146 1.87 -6.06 -29.56
C ARG A 146 1.69 -4.54 -29.54
N GLN A 147 0.98 -3.99 -28.55
CA GLN A 147 0.83 -2.54 -28.40
C GLN A 147 2.09 -1.86 -27.86
N GLY A 148 2.85 -2.53 -26.97
CA GLY A 148 4.14 -2.02 -26.48
C GLY A 148 5.27 -2.05 -27.52
N ALA A 149 5.19 -2.93 -28.53
CA ALA A 149 6.16 -2.98 -29.63
C ALA A 149 5.90 -1.95 -30.73
N GLY A 150 4.66 -1.44 -30.87
CA GLY A 150 4.28 -0.44 -31.87
C GLY A 150 4.62 1.02 -31.52
N GLN A 151 5.15 1.29 -30.32
CA GLN A 151 5.45 2.64 -29.84
C GLN A 151 6.96 2.99 -29.91
N LYS A 152 7.77 2.13 -30.54
CA LYS A 152 9.24 2.29 -30.72
C LYS A 152 9.69 2.41 -32.19
N MET A 153 8.81 2.78 -33.10
CA MET A 153 9.17 3.25 -34.45
C MET A 153 8.65 4.67 -34.63
#